data_AF-A0A2P4QTI8-F1
#
_entry.id   AF-A0A2P4QTI8-F1
#
_cell.length_a   1.000
_cell.length_b   1.000
_cell.length_c   1.000
_cell.angle_alpha   90.00
_cell.angle_beta   90.00
_cell.angle_gamma   90.00
#
_symmetry.space_group_name_H-M   'P 1'
#
loop_
_entity.id
_entity.type
_entity.pdbx_description
1 polymer ?
#
loop_
_entity_poly.entity_id
_entity_poly.type
_entity_poly.pdbx_seq_one_letter_code
_entity_poly.pdbx_strand_id
1 'polypeptide(L)'
;MKDMIEGFVKIMNRKIITDKQVCKLWNNNMIPALEYQLQGVVITENEAKQLMAPINTLIKHKCKMPSSLPNCVLYDKDIYGVKDIYSLQFESLSKNIMYMANGNEIVRSIFKIQMEQLQQEAWTPLCFAEKVSQVKFSTKRFVRDALIVLDSKKFHLCDHENYNDLFRNHRIRGGYILIEEVLEEEF
;
A
#
# COMPACT_ATOMS: atom_id res chain seq x y z
N MET A 1 -9.48 -11.16 -4.13
CA MET A 1 -10.20 -10.05 -3.47
C MET A 1 -11.55 -9.73 -4.10
N LYS A 2 -11.62 -9.26 -5.36
CA LYS A 2 -12.89 -8.81 -5.98
C LYS A 2 -14.01 -9.87 -5.92
N ASP A 3 -13.73 -11.10 -6.37
CA ASP A 3 -14.73 -12.19 -6.37
C ASP A 3 -15.22 -12.54 -4.97
N MET A 4 -14.34 -12.45 -3.96
CA MET A 4 -14.68 -12.70 -2.56
C MET A 4 -15.69 -11.66 -2.05
N ILE A 5 -15.45 -10.37 -2.34
CA ILE A 5 -16.34 -9.28 -1.96
C ILE A 5 -17.67 -9.38 -2.72
N GLU A 6 -17.63 -9.64 -4.02
CA GLU A 6 -18.85 -9.81 -4.82
C GLU A 6 -19.69 -11.01 -4.37
N GLY A 7 -19.04 -12.14 -4.04
CA GLY A 7 -19.68 -13.31 -3.48
C GLY A 7 -20.37 -13.01 -2.16
N PHE A 8 -19.66 -12.33 -1.25
CA PHE A 8 -20.23 -11.87 0.02
C PHE A 8 -21.44 -10.97 -0.20
N VAL A 9 -21.32 -9.94 -1.04
CA VAL A 9 -22.40 -8.98 -1.31
C VAL A 9 -23.64 -9.68 -1.89
N LYS A 10 -23.46 -10.62 -2.82
CA LYS A 10 -24.56 -11.41 -3.40
C LYS A 10 -25.31 -12.23 -2.34
N ILE A 11 -24.59 -12.88 -1.43
CA ILE A 11 -25.18 -13.67 -0.34
C ILE A 11 -25.96 -12.78 0.62
N MET A 12 -25.35 -11.67 1.04
CA MET A 12 -25.92 -10.75 2.02
C MET A 12 -27.12 -9.99 1.49
N ASN A 13 -27.14 -9.68 0.18
CA ASN A 13 -28.29 -9.04 -0.45
C ASN A 13 -29.54 -9.93 -0.38
N ARG A 14 -29.39 -11.23 -0.64
CA ARG A 14 -30.49 -12.22 -0.65
C ARG A 14 -31.03 -12.56 0.75
N LYS A 15 -30.19 -12.46 1.78
CA LYS A 15 -30.60 -12.82 3.15
C LYS A 15 -31.43 -11.71 3.81
N ILE A 16 -32.39 -12.13 4.63
CA ILE A 16 -33.16 -11.26 5.52
C ILE A 16 -32.30 -11.02 6.77
N ILE A 17 -31.52 -9.94 6.74
CA ILE A 17 -30.57 -9.55 7.78
C ILE A 17 -30.60 -8.03 7.95
N THR A 18 -30.28 -7.59 9.16
CA THR A 18 -30.15 -6.17 9.49
C THR A 18 -28.83 -5.60 8.98
N ASP A 19 -28.83 -4.31 8.71
CA ASP A 19 -27.66 -3.48 8.39
C ASP A 19 -26.51 -3.67 9.39
N LYS A 20 -26.78 -3.64 10.69
CA LYS A 20 -25.77 -3.89 11.74
C LYS A 20 -25.16 -5.29 11.66
N GLN A 21 -25.96 -6.30 11.33
CA GLN A 21 -25.45 -7.67 11.13
C GLN A 21 -24.52 -7.73 9.90
N VAL A 22 -24.86 -7.04 8.81
CA VAL A 22 -23.98 -6.94 7.62
C VAL A 22 -22.64 -6.32 8.00
N CYS A 23 -22.65 -5.18 8.70
CA CYS A 23 -21.44 -4.47 9.11
C CYS A 23 -20.57 -5.33 10.04
N LYS A 24 -21.21 -6.05 10.98
CA LYS A 24 -20.50 -6.94 11.90
C LYS A 24 -19.84 -8.12 11.17
N LEU A 25 -20.55 -8.75 10.23
CA LEU A 25 -20.00 -9.85 9.41
C LEU A 25 -18.88 -9.35 8.50
N TRP A 26 -19.00 -8.15 7.94
CA TRP A 26 -17.91 -7.53 7.19
C TRP A 26 -16.66 -7.38 8.06
N ASN A 27 -16.79 -6.72 9.21
CA ASN A 27 -15.67 -6.42 10.11
C ASN A 27 -15.00 -7.66 10.72
N ASN A 28 -15.78 -8.70 11.01
CA ASN A 28 -15.27 -9.88 11.72
C ASN A 28 -14.82 -11.01 10.79
N ASN A 29 -15.40 -11.12 9.58
CA ASN A 29 -15.13 -12.25 8.68
C ASN A 29 -14.40 -11.79 7.43
N MET A 30 -14.92 -10.75 6.76
CA MET A 30 -14.35 -10.31 5.48
C MET A 30 -13.04 -9.57 5.68
N ILE A 31 -12.96 -8.68 6.67
CA ILE A 31 -11.75 -7.89 6.92
C ILE A 31 -10.52 -8.78 7.20
N PRO A 32 -10.55 -9.77 8.12
CA PRO A 32 -9.38 -10.62 8.34
C PRO A 32 -8.95 -11.38 7.07
N ALA A 33 -9.92 -11.86 6.28
CA ALA A 33 -9.62 -12.57 5.03
C ALA A 33 -8.98 -11.65 3.98
N LEU A 34 -9.45 -10.41 3.88
CA LEU A 34 -8.88 -9.40 2.98
C LEU A 34 -7.51 -8.93 3.47
N GLU A 35 -7.34 -8.71 4.76
CA GLU A 35 -6.07 -8.31 5.39
C GLU A 35 -4.96 -9.33 5.10
N TYR A 36 -5.28 -10.63 5.17
CA TYR A 36 -4.35 -11.68 4.77
C TYR A 36 -3.93 -11.57 3.30
N GLN A 37 -4.86 -11.29 2.37
CA GLN A 37 -4.49 -11.10 0.95
C GLN A 37 -3.64 -9.84 0.73
N LEU A 38 -3.89 -8.79 1.51
CA LEU A 38 -3.18 -7.50 1.43
C LEU A 38 -1.75 -7.55 2.00
N GLN A 39 -1.42 -8.57 2.79
CA GLN A 39 -0.02 -8.82 3.20
C GLN A 39 0.88 -9.17 2.02
N GLY A 40 0.33 -9.78 0.95
CA GLY A 40 1.09 -10.15 -0.24
C GLY A 40 0.94 -9.18 -1.42
N VAL A 41 -0.10 -8.34 -1.42
CA VAL A 41 -0.42 -7.46 -2.56
C VAL A 41 -0.76 -6.07 -2.06
N VAL A 42 -0.14 -5.06 -2.66
CA VAL A 42 -0.45 -3.66 -2.41
C VAL A 42 -1.46 -3.16 -3.45
N ILE A 43 -2.55 -2.57 -2.98
CA ILE A 43 -3.56 -1.89 -3.80
C ILE A 43 -3.49 -0.38 -3.63
N THR A 44 -3.84 0.34 -4.69
CA THR A 44 -3.96 1.80 -4.71
C THR A 44 -5.26 2.27 -4.05
N GLU A 45 -5.35 3.56 -3.71
CA GLU A 45 -6.57 4.14 -3.14
C GLU A 45 -7.78 3.99 -4.08
N ASN A 46 -7.57 4.10 -5.40
CA ASN A 46 -8.62 3.96 -6.39
C ASN A 46 -9.11 2.51 -6.50
N GLU A 47 -8.20 1.53 -6.52
CA GLU A 47 -8.56 0.10 -6.50
C GLU A 47 -9.33 -0.22 -5.22
N ALA A 48 -8.90 0.28 -4.07
CA ALA A 48 -9.60 0.08 -2.80
C ALA A 48 -11.01 0.68 -2.80
N LYS A 49 -11.19 1.91 -3.34
CA LYS A 49 -12.52 2.52 -3.51
C LYS A 49 -13.44 1.67 -4.39
N GLN A 50 -12.92 1.10 -5.47
CA GLN A 50 -13.70 0.21 -6.34
C GLN A 50 -14.10 -1.09 -5.62
N LEU A 51 -13.20 -1.66 -4.81
CA LEU A 51 -13.49 -2.85 -4.00
C LEU A 51 -14.51 -2.56 -2.89
N MET A 52 -14.49 -1.36 -2.30
CA MET A 52 -15.43 -0.94 -1.25
C MET A 52 -16.79 -0.48 -1.79
N ALA A 53 -16.89 -0.05 -3.05
CA ALA A 53 -18.14 0.41 -3.65
C ALA A 53 -19.34 -0.56 -3.51
N PRO A 54 -19.22 -1.88 -3.80
CA PRO A 54 -20.36 -2.79 -3.69
C PRO A 54 -20.83 -3.00 -2.24
N ILE A 55 -19.91 -3.03 -1.27
CA ILE A 55 -20.28 -3.18 0.15
C ILE A 55 -20.93 -1.90 0.68
N ASN A 56 -20.40 -0.73 0.35
CA ASN A 56 -21.01 0.55 0.71
C ASN A 56 -22.44 0.66 0.16
N THR A 57 -22.65 0.24 -1.08
CA THR A 57 -23.96 0.25 -1.73
C THR A 57 -24.93 -0.71 -1.05
N LEU A 58 -24.48 -1.93 -0.73
CA LEU A 58 -25.27 -2.92 0.01
C LEU A 58 -25.72 -2.38 1.36
N ILE A 59 -24.80 -1.82 2.15
CA ILE A 59 -25.10 -1.29 3.48
C ILE A 59 -26.11 -0.15 3.37
N LYS A 60 -25.88 0.84 2.50
CA LYS A 60 -26.86 1.93 2.28
C LYS A 60 -28.24 1.42 1.90
N HIS A 61 -28.31 0.43 1.02
CA HIS A 61 -29.58 -0.16 0.61
C HIS A 61 -30.30 -0.86 1.77
N LYS A 62 -29.57 -1.64 2.60
CA LYS A 62 -30.13 -2.29 3.80
C LYS A 62 -30.58 -1.28 4.85
N CYS A 63 -29.87 -0.15 4.99
CA CYS A 63 -30.24 0.96 5.86
C CYS A 63 -31.37 1.85 5.32
N LYS A 64 -31.84 1.62 4.07
CA LYS A 64 -32.74 2.53 3.34
C LYS A 64 -32.21 3.96 3.24
N MET A 65 -30.89 4.11 3.19
CA MET A 65 -30.22 5.40 3.02
C MET A 65 -30.20 5.82 1.55
N PRO A 66 -30.22 7.12 1.24
CA PRO A 66 -30.00 7.62 -0.11
C PRO A 66 -28.64 7.18 -0.64
N SER A 67 -28.57 6.85 -1.94
CA SER A 67 -27.31 6.51 -2.61
C SER A 67 -26.29 7.66 -2.56
N SER A 68 -26.78 8.91 -2.54
CA SER A 68 -26.02 10.16 -2.47
C SER A 68 -25.38 10.43 -1.10
N LEU A 69 -25.75 9.69 -0.04
CA LEU A 69 -25.18 9.91 1.28
C LEU A 69 -23.64 9.72 1.25
N PRO A 70 -22.84 10.60 1.85
CA PRO A 70 -21.39 10.41 1.91
C PRO A 70 -20.99 9.07 2.57
N ASN A 71 -20.04 8.35 1.97
CA ASN A 71 -19.57 7.06 2.50
C ASN A 71 -18.86 7.18 3.86
N CYS A 72 -18.34 8.37 4.20
CA CYS A 72 -17.68 8.61 5.49
C CYS A 72 -18.57 8.28 6.69
N VAL A 73 -19.89 8.46 6.56
CA VAL A 73 -20.88 8.13 7.61
C VAL A 73 -20.87 6.63 7.94
N LEU A 74 -20.57 5.76 6.96
CA LEU A 74 -20.49 4.31 7.19
C LEU A 74 -19.23 3.91 7.96
N TYR A 75 -18.14 4.67 7.78
CA TYR A 75 -16.84 4.39 8.38
C TYR A 75 -16.71 4.94 9.80
N ASP A 76 -17.56 5.90 10.16
CA ASP A 76 -17.60 6.48 11.49
C ASP A 76 -17.86 5.42 12.57
N LYS A 77 -16.97 5.38 13.58
CA LYS A 77 -16.98 4.35 14.64
C LYS A 77 -18.23 4.42 15.52
N ASP A 78 -18.79 5.61 15.70
CA ASP A 78 -19.94 5.84 16.58
C ASP A 78 -21.26 5.52 15.86
N ILE A 79 -21.24 5.41 14.52
CA ILE A 79 -22.42 5.12 13.70
C ILE A 79 -22.45 3.65 13.28
N TYR A 80 -21.62 3.24 12.31
CA TYR A 80 -21.60 1.88 11.77
C TYR A 80 -20.25 1.20 11.93
N GLY A 81 -19.16 1.96 12.00
CA GLY A 81 -17.80 1.48 12.21
C GLY A 81 -17.35 0.48 11.15
N VAL A 82 -17.82 0.62 9.90
CA VAL A 82 -17.38 -0.26 8.81
C VAL A 82 -15.90 -0.01 8.58
N LYS A 83 -15.08 -1.05 8.70
CA LYS A 83 -13.65 -0.92 8.44
C LYS A 83 -13.40 -0.76 6.94
N ASP A 84 -12.63 0.27 6.62
CA ASP A 84 -12.18 0.55 5.27
C ASP A 84 -10.88 -0.22 4.95
N ILE A 85 -10.86 -0.86 3.77
CA ILE A 85 -9.74 -1.68 3.33
C ILE A 85 -8.47 -0.84 3.13
N TYR A 86 -8.60 0.35 2.53
CA TYR A 86 -7.44 1.17 2.24
C TYR A 86 -6.76 1.65 3.52
N SER A 87 -7.55 2.13 4.48
CA SER A 87 -7.07 2.58 5.78
C SER A 87 -6.33 1.47 6.54
N LEU A 88 -6.87 0.25 6.55
CA LEU A 88 -6.21 -0.91 7.15
C LEU A 88 -4.90 -1.27 6.46
N GLN A 89 -4.89 -1.29 5.12
CA GLN A 89 -3.67 -1.56 4.36
C GLN A 89 -2.62 -0.50 4.66
N PHE A 90 -2.99 0.78 4.65
CA PHE A 90 -2.07 1.88 4.88
C PHE A 90 -1.39 1.78 6.25
N GLU A 91 -2.17 1.47 7.30
CA GLU A 91 -1.63 1.23 8.64
C GLU A 91 -0.65 0.04 8.67
N SER A 92 -1.04 -1.09 8.05
CA SER A 92 -0.22 -2.30 7.99
C SER A 92 1.09 -2.06 7.22
N LEU A 93 1.03 -1.41 6.06
CA LEU A 93 2.20 -1.07 5.25
C LEU A 93 3.15 -0.15 5.99
N SER A 94 2.64 0.88 6.66
CA SER A 94 3.44 1.81 7.45
C SER A 94 4.22 1.06 8.53
N LYS A 95 3.55 0.18 9.27
CA LYS A 95 4.19 -0.65 10.31
C LYS A 95 5.21 -1.62 9.72
N ASN A 96 4.88 -2.29 8.62
CA ASN A 96 5.75 -3.28 8.00
C ASN A 96 7.02 -2.65 7.44
N ILE A 97 6.92 -1.49 6.76
CA ILE A 97 8.09 -0.77 6.24
C ILE A 97 8.98 -0.29 7.40
N MET A 98 8.38 0.25 8.46
CA MET A 98 9.12 0.66 9.66
C MET A 98 9.81 -0.53 10.34
N TYR A 99 9.15 -1.68 10.42
CA TYR A 99 9.72 -2.92 10.94
C TYR A 99 10.83 -3.46 10.04
N MET A 100 10.70 -3.37 8.71
CA MET A 100 11.75 -3.80 7.78
C MET A 100 13.00 -2.93 7.88
N ALA A 101 12.82 -1.62 8.06
CA ALA A 101 13.93 -0.68 8.22
C ALA A 101 14.64 -0.82 9.57
N ASN A 102 13.88 -0.98 10.66
CA ASN A 102 14.38 -0.97 12.04
C ASN A 102 14.48 -2.36 12.69
N GLY A 103 14.20 -3.42 11.93
CA GLY A 103 14.08 -4.78 12.43
C GLY A 103 15.42 -5.41 12.81
N ASN A 104 15.39 -6.73 12.97
CA ASN A 104 16.61 -7.50 13.22
C ASN A 104 17.62 -7.37 12.04
N GLU A 105 18.86 -7.78 12.28
CA GLU A 105 19.94 -7.64 11.30
C GLU A 105 19.62 -8.28 9.94
N ILE A 106 19.00 -9.47 9.96
CA ILE A 106 18.62 -10.21 8.76
C ILE A 106 17.56 -9.46 7.95
N VAL A 107 16.47 -9.04 8.59
CA VAL A 107 15.36 -8.31 7.95
C VAL A 107 15.86 -6.99 7.38
N ARG A 108 16.69 -6.25 8.14
CA ARG A 108 17.30 -5.02 7.67
C ARG A 108 18.20 -5.24 6.45
N SER A 109 18.94 -6.34 6.44
CA SER A 109 19.81 -6.69 5.30
C SER A 109 19.00 -7.04 4.06
N ILE A 110 17.92 -7.82 4.21
CA ILE A 110 16.98 -8.13 3.11
C ILE A 110 16.35 -6.84 2.58
N PHE A 111 15.89 -5.96 3.46
CA PHE A 111 15.29 -4.69 3.08
C PHE A 111 16.27 -3.82 2.31
N LYS A 112 17.54 -3.74 2.74
CA LYS A 112 18.60 -3.03 2.03
C LYS A 112 18.82 -3.57 0.61
N ILE A 113 18.93 -4.90 0.46
CA ILE A 113 19.07 -5.54 -0.86
C ILE A 113 17.88 -5.21 -1.76
N GLN A 114 16.66 -5.26 -1.23
CA GLN A 114 15.45 -4.90 -2.00
C GLN A 114 15.49 -3.44 -2.45
N MET A 115 15.91 -2.52 -1.58
CA MET A 115 16.06 -1.10 -1.95
C MET A 115 17.10 -0.88 -3.05
N GLU A 116 18.25 -1.57 -2.99
CA GLU A 116 19.28 -1.52 -4.04
C GLU A 116 18.77 -2.07 -5.37
N GLN A 117 18.03 -3.17 -5.36
CA GLN A 117 17.39 -3.72 -6.56
C GLN A 117 16.37 -2.75 -7.17
N LEU A 118 15.57 -2.07 -6.34
CA LEU A 118 14.62 -1.07 -6.82
C LEU A 118 15.31 0.14 -7.43
N GLN A 119 16.44 0.56 -6.86
CA GLN A 119 17.25 1.64 -7.38
C GLN A 119 17.85 1.30 -8.75
N GLN A 120 18.37 0.07 -8.91
CA GLN A 120 18.88 -0.44 -10.19
C GLN A 120 17.78 -0.52 -11.24
N GLU A 121 16.59 -1.02 -10.89
CA GLU A 121 15.45 -1.10 -11.82
C GLU A 121 14.93 0.27 -12.22
N ALA A 122 14.97 1.24 -11.30
CA ALA A 122 14.62 2.61 -11.57
C ALA A 122 15.68 3.38 -12.38
N TRP A 123 16.87 2.80 -12.56
CA TRP A 123 18.02 3.47 -13.18
C TRP A 123 18.29 4.86 -12.57
N THR A 124 18.18 4.96 -11.25
CA THR A 124 18.35 6.24 -10.54
C THR A 124 19.56 6.21 -9.61
N PRO A 125 20.42 7.24 -9.61
CA PRO A 125 21.52 7.35 -8.65
C PRO A 125 21.02 7.78 -7.25
N LEU A 126 19.78 8.29 -7.17
CA LEU A 126 19.16 8.78 -5.94
C LEU A 126 18.56 7.64 -5.11
N CYS A 127 18.29 7.89 -3.83
CA CYS A 127 17.58 6.93 -2.99
C CYS A 127 16.16 6.74 -3.54
N PHE A 128 15.75 5.49 -3.80
CA PHE A 128 14.42 5.21 -4.33
C PHE A 128 13.31 5.76 -3.43
N ALA A 129 13.53 5.77 -2.12
CA ALA A 129 12.58 6.26 -1.12
C ALA A 129 12.39 7.80 -1.09
N GLU A 130 13.21 8.55 -1.84
CA GLU A 130 13.13 10.02 -1.95
C GLU A 130 12.26 10.44 -3.15
N LYS A 131 12.35 9.71 -4.28
CA LYS A 131 11.64 10.04 -5.53
C LYS A 131 10.88 8.85 -6.09
N VAL A 132 10.02 8.27 -5.25
CA VAL A 132 9.25 7.06 -5.56
C VAL A 132 8.28 7.27 -6.73
N SER A 133 7.67 8.46 -6.84
CA SER A 133 6.56 8.75 -7.77
C SER A 133 6.97 9.09 -9.21
N GLN A 134 8.28 9.11 -9.52
CA GLN A 134 8.78 9.49 -10.85
C GLN A 134 9.00 8.30 -11.79
N VAL A 135 8.89 7.06 -11.30
CA VAL A 135 9.28 5.86 -12.05
C VAL A 135 8.08 4.94 -12.28
N LYS A 136 7.82 4.60 -13.55
CA LYS A 136 6.77 3.65 -13.93
C LYS A 136 7.37 2.26 -14.12
N PHE A 137 6.81 1.28 -13.43
CA PHE A 137 7.24 -0.11 -13.52
C PHE A 137 6.13 -0.99 -14.11
N SER A 138 6.53 -2.04 -14.84
CA SER A 138 5.59 -2.99 -15.48
C SER A 138 5.14 -4.12 -14.56
N THR A 139 6.02 -4.58 -13.66
CA THR A 139 5.76 -5.68 -12.70
C THR A 139 5.38 -5.11 -11.35
N LYS A 140 4.56 -5.79 -10.53
CA LYS A 140 4.25 -5.40 -9.13
C LYS A 140 5.32 -5.92 -8.15
N ARG A 141 5.68 -5.13 -7.14
CA ARG A 141 6.63 -5.48 -6.07
C ARG A 141 6.18 -4.89 -4.76
N PHE A 142 6.11 -5.72 -3.72
CA PHE A 142 5.55 -5.32 -2.43
C PHE A 142 6.18 -4.05 -1.85
N VAL A 143 7.50 -4.03 -1.59
CA VAL A 143 8.18 -2.87 -0.98
C VAL A 143 8.02 -1.62 -1.83
N ARG A 144 8.17 -1.76 -3.14
CA ARG A 144 8.05 -0.65 -4.07
C ARG A 144 6.65 -0.05 -4.10
N ASP A 145 5.64 -0.89 -4.26
CA ASP A 145 4.25 -0.48 -4.32
C ASP A 145 3.80 0.09 -2.97
N ALA A 146 4.32 -0.46 -1.86
CA ALA A 146 4.12 0.09 -0.52
C ALA A 146 4.69 1.50 -0.40
N LEU A 147 5.93 1.73 -0.85
CA LEU A 147 6.54 3.06 -0.85
C LEU A 147 5.76 4.04 -1.74
N ILE A 148 5.25 3.61 -2.90
CA ILE A 148 4.41 4.46 -3.78
C ILE A 148 3.13 4.88 -3.05
N VAL A 149 2.48 3.94 -2.35
CA VAL A 149 1.27 4.23 -1.58
C VAL A 149 1.56 5.17 -0.41
N LEU A 150 2.68 4.99 0.30
CA LEU A 150 3.11 5.85 1.39
C LEU A 150 3.42 7.28 0.91
N ASP A 151 4.15 7.40 -0.20
CA ASP A 151 4.49 8.66 -0.84
C ASP A 151 3.24 9.46 -1.25
N SER A 152 2.18 8.77 -1.70
CA SER A 152 0.90 9.42 -2.03
C SER A 152 0.24 10.16 -0.85
N LYS A 153 0.59 9.79 0.39
CA LYS A 153 0.15 10.45 1.63
C LYS A 153 1.25 11.34 2.25
N LYS A 154 2.30 11.67 1.49
CA LYS A 154 3.46 12.46 1.94
C LYS A 154 4.23 11.79 3.08
N PHE A 155 4.19 10.46 3.15
CA PHE A 155 5.01 9.70 4.09
C PHE A 155 6.32 9.32 3.40
N HIS A 156 7.33 10.18 3.57
CA HIS A 156 8.67 9.96 3.02
C HIS A 156 9.53 9.20 4.03
N LEU A 157 10.18 8.13 3.59
CA LEU A 157 11.07 7.34 4.46
C LEU A 157 12.43 8.00 4.65
N CYS A 158 12.91 8.71 3.63
CA CYS A 158 14.20 9.39 3.63
C CYS A 158 14.02 10.84 3.21
N ASP A 159 14.59 11.75 3.98
CA ASP A 159 14.69 13.18 3.67
C ASP A 159 16.16 13.58 3.69
N HIS A 160 16.79 13.47 2.53
CA HIS A 160 18.21 13.75 2.32
C HIS A 160 18.47 15.26 2.10
N GLU A 161 17.43 16.07 1.89
CA GLU A 161 17.56 17.53 1.71
C GLU A 161 17.70 18.25 3.05
N ASN A 162 16.99 17.80 4.10
CA ASN A 162 16.99 18.46 5.40
C ASN A 162 18.04 17.94 6.40
N TYR A 163 18.50 16.69 6.25
CA TYR A 163 19.45 16.06 7.17
C TYR A 163 20.73 15.69 6.44
N ASN A 164 21.65 16.67 6.24
CA ASN A 164 23.01 16.52 5.71
C ASN A 164 23.52 15.06 5.81
N ASP A 165 23.33 14.28 4.73
CA ASP A 165 23.43 12.81 4.66
C ASP A 165 24.19 12.15 5.82
N LEU A 166 23.53 11.93 6.96
CA LEU A 166 24.12 11.18 8.09
C LEU A 166 24.36 9.72 7.70
N PHE A 167 23.62 9.22 6.71
CA PHE A 167 23.73 7.88 6.15
C PHE A 167 23.91 7.93 4.63
N ARG A 168 25.13 8.24 4.18
CA ARG A 168 25.50 8.35 2.75
C ARG A 168 25.55 7.02 1.98
N ASN A 169 24.95 5.95 2.52
CA ASN A 169 25.17 4.58 2.05
C ASN A 169 24.02 4.04 1.17
N HIS A 170 22.94 4.82 1.00
CA HIS A 170 21.77 4.46 0.20
C HIS A 170 21.71 5.17 -1.16
N ARG A 171 22.62 6.14 -1.41
CA ARG A 171 22.80 6.77 -2.72
C ARG A 171 23.92 6.05 -3.45
N ILE A 172 23.72 5.74 -4.73
CA ILE A 172 24.81 5.23 -5.56
C ILE A 172 25.81 6.38 -5.70
N ARG A 173 26.98 6.23 -5.07
CA ARG A 173 28.10 7.12 -5.36
C ARG A 173 28.73 6.60 -6.64
N GLY A 174 28.75 7.43 -7.68
CA GLY A 174 29.61 7.17 -8.82
C GLY A 174 31.04 6.94 -8.32
N GLY A 175 31.72 5.94 -8.91
CA GLY A 175 33.16 5.81 -8.73
C GLY A 175 33.88 6.98 -9.40
N TYR A 176 35.17 7.12 -9.13
CA TYR A 176 36.03 8.06 -9.86
C TYR A 176 36.36 7.60 -11.29
N ILE A 177 35.90 6.40 -11.65
CA ILE A 177 36.17 5.77 -12.93
C ILE A 177 35.26 6.40 -13.97
N LEU A 178 35.85 6.99 -15.00
CA LEU A 178 35.11 7.55 -16.12
C LEU A 178 34.52 6.42 -16.96
N ILE A 179 33.38 6.67 -17.61
CA ILE A 179 32.77 5.68 -18.53
C ILE A 179 33.75 5.33 -19.65
N GLU A 180 34.55 6.31 -20.08
CA GLU A 180 35.63 6.16 -21.07
C GLU A 180 36.67 5.12 -20.61
N GLU A 181 37.10 5.17 -19.34
CA GLU A 181 38.07 4.23 -18.76
C GLU A 181 37.55 2.79 -18.66
N VAL A 182 36.23 2.57 -18.73
CA VAL A 182 35.60 1.23 -18.76
C VAL A 182 35.41 0.73 -20.20
N LEU A 183 35.23 1.64 -21.16
CA LEU A 183 34.99 1.32 -22.56
C LEU A 183 36.28 1.13 -23.37
N GLU A 184 37.44 1.55 -22.84
CA GLU A 184 38.75 1.39 -23.50
C GLU A 184 39.26 -0.07 -23.58
N GLU A 185 38.56 -1.06 -23.03
CA GLU A 185 38.93 -2.49 -23.17
C GLU A 185 38.43 -3.16 -24.46
N GLU A 186 37.56 -2.52 -25.26
CA GLU A 186 37.11 -3.10 -26.55
C GLU A 186 36.87 -2.04 -27.64
N PHE A 187 37.93 -1.43 -28.19
CA PHE A 187 37.99 -0.97 -29.59
C PHE A 187 39.43 -0.96 -30.14
#